data_AF-A0A564WLM7-F1
#
_entry.id   AF-A0A564WLM7-F1
#
_cell.length_a   1.000
_cell.length_b   1.000
_cell.length_c   1.000
_cell.angle_alpha   90.00
_cell.angle_beta   90.00
_cell.angle_gamma   90.00
#
_symmetry.space_group_name_H-M   'P 1'
#
loop_
_entity.id
_entity.type
_entity.pdbx_description
1 polymer ?
#
loop_
_entity_poly.entity_id
_entity_poly.type
_entity_poly.pdbx_seq_one_letter_code
_entity_poly.pdbx_strand_id
1 'polypeptide(L)' 'MTAVKERIIGAVSIMSDKDADIFWHIIQKHFTAPDLFANIEEVEPDEVDLMMLKEIENNPDCHEFISQEELMKELNL' A
#
# COMPACT_ATOMS: atom_id res chain seq x y z
N MET A 1 8.98 -9.46 -4.90
CA MET A 1 8.22 -8.52 -5.75
C MET A 1 8.73 -8.56 -7.19
N THR A 2 7.91 -8.26 -8.21
CA THR A 2 8.34 -8.20 -9.62
C THR A 2 8.22 -6.77 -10.16
N ALA A 3 9.01 -6.42 -11.18
CA ALA A 3 9.00 -5.09 -11.78
C ALA A 3 7.61 -4.64 -12.29
N VAL A 4 6.78 -5.59 -12.74
CA VAL A 4 5.40 -5.31 -13.15
C VAL A 4 4.53 -4.96 -11.94
N LYS A 5 4.68 -5.68 -10.82
CA LYS A 5 3.93 -5.40 -9.59
C LYS A 5 4.28 -4.03 -9.01
N GLU A 6 5.57 -3.66 -8.98
CA GLU A 6 6.02 -2.33 -8.51
C GLU A 6 5.39 -1.20 -9.32
N ARG A 7 5.32 -1.35 -10.65
CA ARG A 7 4.71 -0.34 -11.53
C ARG A 7 3.21 -0.20 -11.30
N ILE A 8 2.51 -1.29 -11.00
CA ILE A 8 1.08 -1.25 -10.67
C ILE A 8 0.88 -0.48 -9.35
N ILE A 9 1.65 -0.81 -8.31
CA ILE A 9 1.56 -0.11 -7.01
C ILE A 9 1.86 1.38 -7.17
N GLY A 10 2.95 1.73 -7.86
CA GLY A 10 3.30 3.13 -8.10
C GLY A 10 2.29 3.91 -8.94
N ALA A 11 1.57 3.25 -9.87
CA ALA A 11 0.48 3.87 -10.59
C ALA A 11 -0.76 4.08 -9.69
N VAL A 12 -1.06 3.11 -8.82
CA VAL A 12 -2.16 3.18 -7.85
C VAL A 12 -1.92 4.20 -6.75
N SER A 13 -0.67 4.47 -6.37
CA SER A 13 -0.36 5.48 -5.35
C SER A 13 -0.56 6.93 -5.83
N ILE A 14 -0.62 7.18 -7.13
CA ILE A 14 -0.77 8.54 -7.71
C ILE A 14 -2.10 8.76 -8.44
N MET A 15 -2.95 7.75 -8.54
CA MET A 15 -4.28 7.88 -9.16
C MET A 15 -5.26 8.55 -8.19
N SER A 16 -6.34 9.11 -8.74
CA SER A 16 -7.42 9.62 -7.90
C SER A 16 -8.22 8.48 -7.27
N ASP A 17 -8.85 8.71 -6.11
CA ASP A 17 -9.68 7.69 -5.45
C ASP A 17 -10.76 7.12 -6.37
N LYS A 18 -11.36 7.99 -7.20
CA LYS A 18 -12.36 7.57 -8.20
C LYS A 18 -11.78 6.61 -9.24
N ASP A 19 -10.55 6.86 -9.70
CA ASP A 19 -9.89 5.97 -10.66
C ASP A 19 -9.42 4.67 -9.99
N ALA A 20 -9.01 4.75 -8.73
CA ALA A 20 -8.69 3.58 -7.91
C ALA A 20 -9.89 2.67 -7.72
N ASP A 21 -11.07 3.21 -7.44
CA ASP A 21 -12.32 2.44 -7.34
C ASP A 21 -12.65 1.71 -8.65
N ILE A 22 -12.49 2.38 -9.80
CA ILE A 22 -12.71 1.78 -11.11
C ILE A 22 -11.70 0.66 -11.37
N PHE A 23 -10.43 0.91 -11.05
CA PHE A 23 -9.36 -0.07 -11.21
C PHE A 23 -9.58 -1.30 -10.32
N TRP A 24 -10.01 -1.08 -9.07
CA TRP A 24 -10.39 -2.14 -8.15
C TRP A 24 -11.55 -2.98 -8.70
N HIS A 25 -12.58 -2.34 -9.25
CA HIS A 25 -13.69 -3.06 -9.88
C HIS A 25 -13.22 -3.92 -11.08
N ILE A 26 -12.26 -3.42 -11.88
CA ILE A 26 -11.65 -4.20 -12.96
C ILE A 26 -10.91 -5.42 -12.40
N ILE A 27 -10.13 -5.25 -11.34
CA ILE A 27 -9.40 -6.35 -10.68
C ILE A 27 -10.40 -7.41 -10.19
N GLN A 28 -11.41 -6.99 -9.43
CA GLN A 28 -12.45 -7.88 -8.88
C GLN A 28 -13.14 -8.68 -9.99
N LYS A 29 -13.48 -8.03 -11.11
CA LYS A 29 -14.16 -8.68 -12.24
C LYS A 29 -13.24 -9.59 -13.05
N HIS A 30 -12.00 -9.18 -13.29
CA HIS A 30 -11.07 -9.88 -14.19
C HIS A 30 -10.37 -11.05 -13.52
N PHE A 31 -9.98 -10.89 -12.26
CA PHE A 31 -9.33 -11.94 -11.47
C PHE A 31 -10.35 -12.78 -10.69
N THR A 32 -11.53 -13.00 -11.29
CA THR A 32 -12.66 -13.80 -10.78
C THR A 32 -12.27 -15.28 -10.59
N ALA A 33 -11.47 -15.56 -9.58
CA ALA A 33 -11.67 -16.75 -8.78
C ALA A 33 -12.66 -16.34 -7.67
N PRO A 34 -13.87 -16.94 -7.61
CA PRO A 34 -14.89 -16.61 -6.62
C PRO A 34 -14.37 -16.57 -5.18
N ASP A 35 -13.28 -17.28 -4.90
CA ASP A 35 -12.73 -17.46 -3.57
C ASP A 35 -11.48 -16.62 -3.25
N LEU A 36 -10.88 -15.93 -4.23
CA LEU A 36 -9.57 -15.28 -4.03
C LEU A 36 -9.66 -13.97 -3.24
N PHE A 37 -10.73 -13.21 -3.49
CA PHE A 37 -10.99 -11.93 -2.81
C PHE A 37 -12.24 -11.97 -1.93
N ALA A 38 -13.15 -12.95 -2.13
CA ALA A 38 -14.35 -13.06 -1.30
C ALA A 38 -14.07 -13.62 0.11
N ASN A 39 -12.92 -14.26 0.30
CA ASN A 39 -12.49 -14.83 1.58
C ASN A 39 -11.37 -14.04 2.25
N ILE A 40 -11.07 -12.82 1.78
CA ILE A 40 -10.21 -11.92 2.55
C ILE A 40 -11.09 -11.43 3.70
N GLU A 41 -10.78 -11.89 4.91
CA GLU A 41 -11.49 -11.50 6.10
C GLU A 41 -11.33 -9.99 6.30
N GLU A 42 -12.42 -9.25 6.15
CA GLU A 42 -12.47 -7.85 6.56
C GLU A 42 -12.55 -7.83 8.08
N VAL A 43 -11.37 -7.88 8.71
CA VAL A 43 -11.22 -7.69 10.16
C VAL A 43 -10.96 -6.24 10.47
N GLU A 44 -11.61 -5.75 11.52
CA GLU A 44 -11.27 -4.46 12.10
C GLU A 44 -9.80 -4.46 12.55
N PRO A 45 -9.07 -3.33 12.38
CA PRO A 45 -7.68 -3.23 12.78
C PRO A 45 -7.54 -3.58 14.27
N ASP A 46 -6.55 -4.42 14.59
CA ASP A 46 -6.29 -4.76 15.98
C ASP A 46 -5.56 -3.61 16.71
N GLU A 47 -5.26 -3.78 18.00
CA GLU A 47 -4.58 -2.74 18.78
C GLU A 47 -3.20 -2.36 18.22
N VAL A 48 -2.50 -3.32 17.61
CA VAL A 48 -1.19 -3.10 16.99
C VAL A 48 -1.37 -2.30 15.70
N ASP A 49 -2.34 -2.67 14.87
CA ASP A 49 -2.66 -1.94 13.65
C ASP A 49 -3.06 -0.49 13.96
N LEU A 50 -3.93 -0.29 14.96
CA LEU A 50 -4.34 1.05 15.41
C LEU A 50 -3.16 1.85 15.97
N MET A 51 -2.22 1.20 16.65
CA MET A 51 -1.01 1.85 17.14
C MET A 51 -0.09 2.25 15.99
N MET A 52 0.07 1.38 14.98
CA MET A 52 0.83 1.71 13.77
C MET A 52 0.20 2.87 12.99
N LEU A 53 -1.12 2.89 12.83
CA LEU A 53 -1.82 4.01 12.18
C LEU A 53 -1.61 5.33 12.92
N LYS A 54 -1.65 5.31 14.26
CA LYS A 54 -1.37 6.49 15.08
C LYS A 54 0.09 6.94 14.97
N GLU A 55 1.04 6.02 14.93
CA GLU A 55 2.46 6.34 14.70
C GLU A 55 2.64 6.97 13.32
N ILE A 56 2.05 6.39 12.27
CA ILE A 56 2.11 6.98 10.92
C ILE A 56 1.57 8.41 10.92
N GLU A 57 0.45 8.68 11.60
CA GLU A 57 -0.17 10.01 11.61
C GLU A 57 0.57 11.04 12.47
N ASN A 58 1.20 10.62 13.57
CA ASN A 58 1.72 11.55 14.58
C ASN A 58 3.25 11.58 14.66
N ASN A 59 3.94 10.55 14.18
CA ASN A 59 5.39 10.47 14.22
C ASN A 59 5.99 11.25 13.04
N PRO A 60 6.73 12.34 13.28
CA PRO A 60 7.36 13.13 12.21
C PRO A 60 8.31 12.30 11.34
N ASP A 61 8.96 11.28 11.91
CA ASP A 61 9.88 10.40 11.21
C ASP A 61 9.16 9.57 10.12
N CYS A 62 7.85 9.31 10.29
CA CYS A 62 7.04 8.63 9.29
C CYS A 62 6.63 9.53 8.10
N HIS A 63 6.89 10.84 8.17
CA HIS A 63 6.57 11.81 7.13
C HIS A 63 7.78 12.31 6.34
N GLU A 64 8.99 11.99 6.80
CA GLU A 64 10.22 12.33 6.10
C GLU A 64 10.62 11.20 5.14
N PHE A 65 10.44 11.46 3.85
CA PHE A 65 10.91 10.57 2.81
C PHE A 65 12.28 11.03 2.31
N ILE A 66 13.33 10.25 2.61
CA ILE A 66 14.65 10.45 2.00
C ILE A 66 14.78 9.60 0.72
N SER A 67 15.65 10.03 -0.19
CA SER A 67 15.93 9.26 -1.39
C SER A 67 16.63 7.94 -1.03
N GLN A 68 16.49 6.92 -1.89
CA GLN A 68 17.21 5.65 -1.69
C GLN A 68 18.73 5.87 -1.55
N GLU A 69 19.28 6.84 -2.29
CA GLU A 69 20.71 7.19 -2.25
C GLU A 69 21.13 7.78 -0.90
N GLU A 70 20.29 8.63 -0.31
CA GLU A 70 20.49 9.16 1.05
C GLU A 70 20.33 8.08 2.12
N LEU A 71 19.35 7.19 1.99
CA LEU A 71 19.13 6.08 2.92
C LEU A 71 20.34 5.15 2.97
N MET A 72 20.89 4.77 1.82
CA MET A 72 22.09 3.91 1.76
C MET A 72 23.29 4.58 2.44
N LYS A 73 23.44 5.89 2.26
CA LYS A 73 24.49 6.68 2.90
C LYS A 73 24.32 6.75 4.42
N GLU A 74 23.11 6.91 4.94
CA GLU A 74 22.85 6.88 6.39
C GLU A 74 23.09 5.50 7.01
N LEU A 75 22.74 4.44 6.30
CA LEU A 75 22.91 3.06 6.76
C LEU A 75 24.34 2.50 6.60
N ASN A 76 25.27 3.28 6.02
CA ASN A 76 26.63 2.86 5.66
C ASN A 76 26.67 1.60 4.77
N LEU A 77 25.77 1.52 3.80
CA LEU A 77 25.66 0.44 2.81
C LEU A 77 25.95 0.96 1.40
#